data_AF-A5IYD4-F1
#
_entry.id   AF-A5IYD4-F1
#
_cell.length_a   1.000
_cell.length_b   1.000
_cell.length_c   1.000
_cell.angle_alpha   90.00
_cell.angle_beta   90.00
_cell.angle_gamma   90.00
#
_symmetry.space_group_name_H-M   'P 1'
#
loop_
_entity.id
_entity.type
_entity.pdbx_description
1 polymer ?
#
loop_
_entity_poly.entity_id
_entity_poly.type
_entity_poly.pdbx_seq_one_letter_code
_entity_poly.pdbx_strand_id
1 'polypeptide(L)'
;MNKHHKKTDSKKIVSYIPLITVLFITIFIIIPLSIIWILSAPEFGNVKITSTLWKVLAPFLILLFSLTLNIILVLVKILNIRCFNFSVPFAFIFSLIIWLTLIPMPFWIKYIIAPVIGILIALVINIIIGKIEDKIASRSKKE
;
A
#
# COMPACT_ATOMS: atom_id res chain seq x y z
N MET A 1 -10.66 50.75 -28.25
CA MET A 1 -9.54 50.30 -27.39
C MET A 1 -9.90 48.92 -26.82
N ASN A 2 -9.66 47.86 -27.59
CA ASN A 2 -10.08 46.49 -27.25
C ASN A 2 -8.94 45.74 -26.54
N LYS A 3 -9.11 45.47 -25.23
CA LYS A 3 -8.25 44.56 -24.48
C LYS A 3 -8.64 43.12 -24.84
N HIS A 4 -7.92 42.51 -25.76
CA HIS A 4 -8.00 41.07 -25.97
C HIS A 4 -7.42 40.35 -24.74
N HIS A 5 -8.30 39.80 -23.90
CA HIS A 5 -7.93 38.80 -22.91
C HIS A 5 -7.44 37.54 -23.63
N LYS A 6 -6.12 37.33 -23.63
CA LYS A 6 -5.50 36.04 -23.95
C LYS A 6 -6.04 35.01 -22.94
N LYS A 7 -6.95 34.15 -23.38
CA LYS A 7 -7.27 32.90 -22.69
C LYS A 7 -6.00 32.04 -22.75
N THR A 8 -5.29 31.96 -21.64
CA THR A 8 -4.27 30.94 -21.42
C THR A 8 -4.99 29.60 -21.30
N ASP A 9 -4.97 28.82 -22.39
CA ASP A 9 -5.34 27.41 -22.35
C ASP A 9 -4.45 26.72 -21.31
N SER A 10 -5.02 26.46 -20.13
CA SER A 10 -4.39 25.62 -19.12
C SER A 10 -4.32 24.20 -19.68
N LYS A 11 -3.21 23.85 -20.35
CA LYS A 11 -2.90 22.47 -20.67
C LYS A 11 -3.05 21.66 -19.38
N LYS A 12 -4.06 20.78 -19.32
CA LYS A 12 -4.23 19.82 -18.21
C LYS A 12 -2.96 18.96 -18.19
N ILE A 13 -2.07 19.21 -17.24
CA ILE A 13 -0.93 18.35 -16.96
C ILE A 13 -1.53 17.06 -16.38
N VAL A 14 -1.64 16.02 -17.19
CA VAL A 14 -2.10 14.70 -16.74
C VAL A 14 -0.96 14.09 -15.92
N SER A 15 -1.14 14.01 -14.60
CA SER A 15 -0.18 13.33 -13.73
C SER A 15 -0.46 11.83 -13.71
N TYR A 16 0.49 11.02 -14.18
CA TYR A 16 0.42 9.56 -14.16
C TYR A 16 0.79 8.95 -12.80
N ILE A 17 1.18 9.76 -11.82
CA ILE A 17 1.63 9.31 -10.49
C ILE A 17 0.59 8.43 -9.77
N PRO A 18 -0.72 8.77 -9.76
CA PRO A 18 -1.72 7.91 -9.13
C PRO A 18 -1.83 6.55 -9.80
N LEU A 19 -1.74 6.52 -11.14
CA LEU A 19 -1.79 5.28 -11.91
C LEU A 19 -0.59 4.38 -11.60
N ILE A 20 0.62 4.95 -11.58
CA ILE A 20 1.86 4.22 -11.23
C ILE A 20 1.77 3.69 -9.80
N THR A 21 1.20 4.47 -8.87
CA THR A 21 0.99 4.06 -7.47
C THR A 21 0.06 2.86 -7.38
N VAL A 22 -1.08 2.89 -8.07
CA VAL A 22 -2.04 1.78 -8.09
C VAL A 22 -1.41 0.54 -8.72
N LEU A 23 -0.70 0.69 -9.84
CA LEU A 23 0.02 -0.41 -10.49
C LEU A 23 1.07 -1.04 -9.56
N PHE A 24 1.86 -0.22 -8.88
CA PHE A 24 2.85 -0.68 -7.91
C PHE A 24 2.20 -1.51 -6.79
N ILE A 25 1.16 -0.98 -6.13
CA ILE A 25 0.46 -1.68 -5.05
C ILE A 25 -0.14 -2.99 -5.56
N THR A 26 -0.72 -2.97 -6.76
CA THR A 26 -1.35 -4.15 -7.34
C THR A 26 -0.34 -5.26 -7.60
N ILE A 27 0.77 -4.93 -8.27
CA ILE A 27 1.78 -5.90 -8.72
C ILE A 27 2.63 -6.43 -7.57
N PHE A 28 3.03 -5.56 -6.63
CA PHE A 28 4.00 -5.93 -5.60
C PHE A 28 3.38 -6.26 -4.24
N ILE A 29 2.09 -5.95 -4.03
CA ILE A 29 1.42 -6.17 -2.73
C ILE A 29 0.20 -7.05 -2.91
N ILE A 30 -0.81 -6.59 -3.67
CA ILE A 30 -2.11 -7.28 -3.75
C ILE A 30 -1.96 -8.65 -4.41
N ILE A 31 -1.38 -8.73 -5.60
CA ILE A 31 -1.27 -10.00 -6.35
C ILE A 31 -0.43 -11.03 -5.55
N PRO A 32 0.80 -10.71 -5.09
CA PRO A 32 1.62 -11.69 -4.38
C PRO A 32 0.96 -12.18 -3.09
N LEU A 33 0.38 -11.29 -2.28
CA LEU A 33 -0.29 -11.68 -1.05
C LEU A 33 -1.58 -12.47 -1.33
N SER A 34 -2.33 -12.13 -2.37
CA SER A 34 -3.52 -12.88 -2.76
C SER A 34 -3.18 -14.32 -3.18
N ILE A 35 -2.06 -14.52 -3.89
CA ILE A 35 -1.58 -15.87 -4.23
C ILE A 35 -1.27 -16.67 -2.97
N ILE A 36 -0.50 -16.11 -2.03
CA ILE A 36 -0.19 -16.79 -0.77
C ILE A 36 -1.47 -17.09 0.02
N TRP A 37 -2.40 -16.15 0.04
CA TRP A 37 -3.67 -16.30 0.74
C TRP A 37 -4.52 -17.44 0.15
N ILE A 38 -4.74 -17.46 -1.17
CA ILE A 38 -5.51 -18.52 -1.85
C ILE A 38 -4.88 -19.90 -1.61
N LEU A 39 -3.54 -19.98 -1.61
CA LEU A 39 -2.82 -21.25 -1.43
C LEU A 39 -2.69 -21.70 0.03
N SER A 40 -2.98 -20.84 1.01
CA SER A 40 -2.82 -21.13 2.44
C SER A 40 -4.13 -21.26 3.21
N ALA A 41 -5.21 -20.62 2.74
CA ALA A 41 -6.48 -20.57 3.45
C ALA A 41 -7.34 -21.83 3.16
N PRO A 42 -7.78 -22.56 4.20
CA PRO A 42 -8.58 -23.78 4.03
C PRO A 42 -9.92 -23.57 3.34
N GLU A 43 -10.46 -22.35 3.37
CA GLU A 43 -11.75 -21.99 2.79
C GLU A 43 -11.80 -22.15 1.26
N PHE A 44 -10.64 -22.16 0.59
CA PHE A 44 -10.56 -22.29 -0.87
C PHE A 44 -10.46 -23.72 -1.38
N GLY A 45 -10.35 -24.72 -0.51
CA GLY A 45 -10.23 -26.14 -0.88
C GLY A 45 -8.93 -26.53 -1.61
N ASN A 46 -8.09 -25.56 -2.01
CA ASN A 46 -6.84 -25.75 -2.76
C ASN A 46 -5.60 -25.44 -1.91
N VAL A 47 -5.56 -25.89 -0.66
CA VAL A 47 -4.46 -25.61 0.25
C VAL A 47 -3.19 -26.34 -0.19
N LYS A 48 -2.20 -25.59 -0.66
CA LYS A 48 -0.86 -26.10 -0.98
C LYS A 48 0.16 -25.73 0.09
N ILE A 49 -0.03 -24.60 0.77
CA ILE A 49 0.85 -24.12 1.84
C ILE A 49 0.29 -24.61 3.18
N THR A 50 0.74 -25.78 3.63
CA THR A 50 0.30 -26.38 4.89
C THR A 50 1.20 -25.99 6.07
N SER A 51 2.49 -25.77 5.83
CA SER A 51 3.45 -25.41 6.87
C SER A 51 3.17 -24.02 7.47
N THR A 52 2.98 -23.99 8.78
CA THR A 52 2.80 -22.76 9.57
C THR A 52 3.93 -21.76 9.34
N LEU A 53 5.16 -22.24 9.20
CA LEU A 53 6.33 -21.39 8.93
C LEU A 53 6.12 -20.54 7.68
N TRP A 54 5.68 -21.16 6.58
CA TRP A 54 5.47 -20.48 5.31
C TRP A 54 4.26 -19.55 5.31
N LYS A 55 3.22 -19.87 6.11
CA LYS A 55 2.07 -18.97 6.30
C LYS A 55 2.44 -17.66 7.01
N VAL A 56 3.44 -17.68 7.87
CA VAL A 56 3.95 -16.48 8.56
C VAL A 56 5.02 -15.78 7.73
N LEU A 57 6.00 -16.54 7.24
CA LEU A 57 7.20 -16.02 6.60
C LEU A 57 6.92 -15.42 5.21
N ALA A 58 6.07 -16.05 4.39
CA ALA A 58 5.84 -15.56 3.03
C ALA A 58 5.17 -14.16 3.01
N PRO A 59 4.09 -13.88 3.76
CA PRO A 59 3.54 -12.52 3.85
C PRO A 59 4.55 -11.51 4.40
N PHE A 60 5.35 -11.91 5.40
CA PHE A 60 6.37 -11.05 5.98
C PHE A 60 7.46 -10.67 4.96
N LEU A 61 7.97 -11.63 4.19
CA LEU A 61 8.96 -11.37 3.14
C LEU A 61 8.41 -10.48 2.03
N ILE A 62 7.15 -10.68 1.62
CA ILE A 62 6.49 -9.83 0.62
C ILE A 62 6.33 -8.40 1.16
N LEU A 63 5.92 -8.25 2.43
CA LEU A 63 5.78 -6.95 3.07
C LEU A 63 7.14 -6.24 3.15
N LEU A 64 8.19 -6.93 3.61
CA LEU A 64 9.54 -6.36 3.68
C LEU A 64 10.06 -5.94 2.29
N PHE A 65 9.92 -6.81 1.29
CA PHE A 65 10.36 -6.55 -0.08
C PHE A 65 9.59 -5.38 -0.70
N SER A 66 8.27 -5.38 -0.61
CA SER A 66 7.43 -4.32 -1.19
C SER A 66 7.64 -2.97 -0.53
N LEU A 67 7.80 -2.91 0.80
CA LEU A 67 8.11 -1.65 1.48
C LEU A 67 9.50 -1.13 1.13
N THR A 68 10.50 -2.02 1.07
CA THR A 68 11.87 -1.64 0.64
C THR A 68 11.85 -1.09 -0.78
N LEU A 69 11.15 -1.77 -1.70
CA LEU A 69 11.01 -1.31 -3.08
C LEU A 69 10.27 0.03 -3.16
N ASN A 70 9.22 0.24 -2.36
CA ASN A 70 8.50 1.51 -2.32
C ASN A 70 9.41 2.65 -1.86
N ILE A 71 10.21 2.43 -0.80
CA ILE A 71 11.21 3.42 -0.34
C ILE A 71 12.17 3.77 -1.46
N ILE A 72 12.74 2.77 -2.15
CA ILE A 72 13.67 3.01 -3.27
C ILE A 72 12.98 3.83 -4.37
N LEU A 73 11.76 3.46 -4.78
CA LEU A 73 11.00 4.15 -5.82
C LEU A 73 10.62 5.58 -5.46
N VAL A 74 10.39 5.86 -4.18
CA VAL A 74 10.19 7.23 -3.67
C VAL A 74 11.50 8.01 -3.71
N LEU A 75 12.64 7.41 -3.34
CA LEU A 75 13.95 8.05 -3.40
C LEU A 75 14.35 8.41 -4.84
N VAL A 76 14.04 7.56 -5.83
CA VAL A 76 14.28 7.86 -7.26
C VAL A 76 13.16 8.71 -7.90
N LYS A 77 12.22 9.22 -7.11
CA LYS A 77 11.10 10.09 -7.55
C LYS A 77 10.16 9.46 -8.59
N ILE A 78 10.13 8.14 -8.69
CA ILE A 78 9.14 7.41 -9.52
C ILE A 78 7.79 7.38 -8.81
N LEU A 79 7.80 7.21 -7.48
CA LEU A 79 6.62 7.26 -6.62
C LEU A 79 6.63 8.51 -5.73
N ASN A 80 5.44 8.98 -5.36
CA ASN A 80 5.28 10.03 -4.37
C ASN A 80 5.25 9.40 -2.96
N ILE A 81 5.79 10.09 -1.96
CA ILE A 81 5.75 9.67 -0.56
C ILE A 81 4.32 9.37 -0.05
N ARG A 82 3.30 10.01 -0.63
CA ARG A 82 1.89 9.69 -0.34
C ARG A 82 1.48 8.27 -0.70
N CYS A 83 2.25 7.56 -1.52
CA CYS A 83 2.06 6.14 -1.83
C CYS A 83 2.01 5.29 -0.54
N PHE A 84 2.79 5.64 0.49
CA PHE A 84 2.82 4.89 1.75
C PHE A 84 1.46 4.85 2.46
N ASN A 85 0.63 5.89 2.30
CA ASN A 85 -0.73 5.94 2.86
C ASN A 85 -1.65 4.85 2.32
N PHE A 86 -1.32 4.26 1.17
CA PHE A 86 -2.08 3.17 0.57
C PHE A 86 -1.31 1.85 0.65
N SER A 87 -0.02 1.84 0.29
CA SER A 87 0.77 0.61 0.23
C SER A 87 0.86 -0.08 1.59
N VAL A 88 1.09 0.68 2.67
CA VAL A 88 1.28 0.10 4.00
C VAL A 88 -0.03 -0.50 4.52
N PRO A 89 -1.18 0.21 4.54
CA PRO A 89 -2.44 -0.39 4.97
C PRO A 89 -2.82 -1.62 4.16
N PHE A 90 -2.70 -1.60 2.83
CA PHE A 90 -3.02 -2.78 2.02
C PHE A 90 -2.10 -3.96 2.32
N ALA A 91 -0.78 -3.74 2.47
CA ALA A 91 0.15 -4.80 2.82
C ALA A 91 -0.22 -5.45 4.16
N PHE A 92 -0.59 -4.63 5.15
CA PHE A 92 -1.00 -5.13 6.47
C PHE A 92 -2.36 -5.83 6.44
N ILE A 93 -3.37 -5.30 5.74
CA ILE A 93 -4.70 -5.94 5.62
C ILE A 93 -4.55 -7.35 5.07
N PHE A 94 -3.87 -7.50 3.92
CA PHE A 94 -3.70 -8.80 3.28
C PHE A 94 -2.84 -9.75 4.11
N SER A 95 -1.74 -9.27 4.70
CA SER A 95 -0.90 -10.09 5.58
C SER A 95 -1.67 -10.56 6.81
N LEU A 96 -2.49 -9.69 7.39
CA LEU A 96 -3.29 -10.01 8.57
C LEU A 96 -4.37 -11.04 8.26
N ILE A 97 -5.06 -10.95 7.10
CA ILE A 97 -6.00 -11.99 6.66
C ILE A 97 -5.31 -13.35 6.61
N ILE A 98 -4.08 -13.42 6.07
CA ILE A 98 -3.31 -14.66 5.99
C ILE A 98 -2.94 -15.16 7.38
N TRP A 99 -2.44 -14.30 8.27
CA TRP A 99 -2.08 -14.71 9.63
C TRP A 99 -3.28 -15.14 10.46
N LEU A 100 -4.44 -14.51 10.28
CA LEU A 100 -5.68 -14.92 10.94
C LEU A 100 -6.17 -16.29 10.47
N THR A 101 -5.64 -16.85 9.37
CA THR A 101 -5.91 -18.27 9.01
C THR A 101 -5.29 -19.27 9.99
N LEU A 102 -4.32 -18.85 10.80
CA LEU A 102 -3.71 -19.68 11.84
C LEU A 102 -4.61 -19.86 13.06
N ILE A 103 -5.61 -19.01 13.21
CA ILE A 103 -6.57 -19.05 14.31
C ILE A 103 -7.89 -19.63 13.76
N PRO A 104 -8.49 -20.65 14.40
CA PRO A 104 -9.76 -21.19 13.99
C PRO A 104 -10.86 -20.15 14.27
N MET A 105 -11.19 -19.37 13.25
CA MET A 105 -12.27 -18.39 13.30
C MET A 105 -13.08 -18.40 11.99
N PRO A 106 -14.38 -18.07 12.05
CA PRO A 106 -15.19 -17.89 10.86
C PRO A 106 -14.57 -16.90 9.87
N PHE A 107 -14.64 -17.24 8.59
CA PHE A 107 -14.09 -16.45 7.49
C PHE A 107 -14.49 -14.97 7.59
N TRP A 108 -15.77 -14.67 7.79
CA TRP A 108 -16.30 -13.31 7.84
C TRP A 108 -15.68 -12.43 8.94
N ILE A 109 -15.29 -13.00 10.07
CA ILE A 109 -14.65 -12.26 11.17
C ILE A 109 -13.29 -11.70 10.71
N LYS A 110 -12.54 -12.47 9.91
CA LYS A 110 -11.24 -12.07 9.38
C LYS A 110 -11.37 -10.80 8.51
N TYR A 111 -12.44 -10.68 7.74
CA TYR A 111 -12.74 -9.52 6.88
C TYR A 111 -13.28 -8.31 7.61
N ILE A 112 -13.66 -8.45 8.88
CA ILE A 112 -14.01 -7.30 9.72
C ILE A 112 -12.74 -6.81 10.41
N ILE A 113 -12.00 -7.72 11.04
CA ILE A 113 -10.80 -7.38 11.82
C ILE A 113 -9.73 -6.75 10.91
N ALA A 114 -9.46 -7.34 9.74
CA ALA A 114 -8.37 -6.88 8.90
C ALA A 114 -8.55 -5.43 8.37
N PRO A 115 -9.70 -5.03 7.81
CA PRO A 115 -9.94 -3.64 7.43
C PRO A 115 -9.94 -2.67 8.62
N VAL A 116 -10.49 -3.06 9.78
CA VAL A 116 -10.47 -2.20 10.98
C VAL A 116 -9.03 -1.89 11.39
N ILE A 117 -8.17 -2.91 11.48
CA ILE A 117 -6.75 -2.72 11.77
C ILE A 117 -6.06 -1.94 10.64
N GLY A 118 -6.41 -2.22 9.38
CA GLY A 118 -5.91 -1.48 8.23
C GLY A 118 -6.21 0.02 8.28
N ILE A 119 -7.42 0.41 8.69
CA ILE A 119 -7.80 1.82 8.87
C ILE A 119 -6.97 2.46 9.98
N LEU A 120 -6.79 1.78 11.12
CA LEU A 120 -5.95 2.28 12.21
C LEU A 120 -4.50 2.51 11.75
N ILE A 121 -3.96 1.56 10.97
CA ILE A 121 -2.63 1.70 10.38
C ILE A 121 -2.59 2.85 9.38
N ALA A 122 -3.62 3.02 8.54
CA ALA A 122 -3.70 4.12 7.59
C ALA A 122 -3.66 5.49 8.29
N LEU A 123 -4.38 5.64 9.42
CA LEU A 123 -4.33 6.85 10.22
C LEU A 123 -2.93 7.13 10.76
N VAL A 124 -2.25 6.12 11.32
CA VAL A 124 -0.88 6.26 11.84
C VAL A 124 0.09 6.64 10.72
N ILE A 125 0.01 5.96 9.59
CA ILE A 125 0.89 6.24 8.44
C ILE A 125 0.63 7.64 7.89
N ASN A 126 -0.63 8.07 7.78
CA ASN A 126 -0.95 9.42 7.30
C ASN A 126 -0.34 10.50 8.21
N ILE A 127 -0.35 10.31 9.54
CA ILE A 127 0.31 11.21 10.49
C ILE A 127 1.83 11.23 10.27
N ILE A 128 2.44 10.05 10.11
CA ILE A 128 3.89 9.94 9.88
C ILE A 128 4.29 10.63 8.57
N ILE A 129 3.60 10.34 7.47
CA ILE A 129 3.87 10.94 6.17
C ILE A 129 3.66 12.46 6.20
N GLY A 130 2.60 12.94 6.85
CA GLY A 130 2.37 14.37 7.04
C GLY A 130 3.56 15.06 7.73
N LYS A 131 4.07 14.48 8.83
CA LYS A 131 5.27 15.00 9.51
C LYS A 131 6.52 14.98 8.63
N ILE A 132 6.67 13.98 7.76
CA ILE A 132 7.82 13.92 6.83
C ILE A 132 7.68 14.99 5.75
N GLU A 133 6.49 15.17 5.16
CA GLU A 133 6.20 16.22 4.17
C GLU A 133 6.49 17.61 4.76
N ASP A 134 6.01 17.89 5.98
CA ASP A 134 6.25 19.17 6.67
C ASP A 134 7.74 19.43 6.90
N LYS A 135 8.49 18.39 7.31
CA LYS A 135 9.93 18.49 7.53
C LYS A 135 10.69 18.78 6.24
N ILE A 136 10.29 18.17 5.12
CA ILE A 136 10.90 18.43 3.80
C ILE A 136 10.61 19.86 3.36
N ALA A 137 9.35 20.32 3.49
CA ALA A 137 8.96 21.68 3.14
C ALA A 137 9.68 22.75 3.96
N SER A 138 9.88 22.53 5.27
CA SER A 138 10.58 23.47 6.14
C SER A 138 12.08 23.60 5.83
N ARG A 139 12.71 22.55 5.28
CA ARG A 139 14.11 22.61 4.83
C ARG A 139 14.25 23.38 3.52
N SER A 140 13.34 23.15 2.57
CA SER A 140 13.36 23.83 1.27
C SER A 140 13.13 25.35 1.36
N LYS A 141 12.56 25.86 2.47
CA LYS A 141 12.40 27.31 2.70
C LYS A 141 13.63 27.99 3.33
N LYS A 142 14.62 27.21 3.77
CA LYS A 142 15.86 27.73 4.39
C LYS A 142 17.04 27.80 3.44
N GLU A 143 16.91 27.21 2.25
CA GLU A 143 17.79 27.40 1.09
C GLU A 143 17.24 28.53 0.22
#